data_AF-A0A925ZDM9-F1
#
_entry.id   AF-A0A925ZDM9-F1
#
_cell.length_a   1.000
_cell.length_b   1.000
_cell.length_c   1.000
_cell.angle_alpha   90.00
_cell.angle_beta   90.00
_cell.angle_gamma   90.00
#
_symmetry.space_group_name_H-M   'P 1'
#
loop_
_entity.id
_entity.type
_entity.pdbx_description
1 polymer ?
#
loop_
_entity_poly.entity_id
_entity_poly.type
_entity_poly.pdbx_seq_one_letter_code
_entity_poly.pdbx_strand_id
1 'polypeptide(L)'
;MGKTPLDTKVYNMLTPAPLDGNNATCTFWRGAENLTVSGEVDPDVTFMWGVSQAAPLRRVNVERYTQLDWWYGWSSGGYVADSVFTKKAGSWTQQQWYTRNSELNEGWYGVNWNGVFQGVKNAPGNTWDQNTNPYTTVDTTPIVREKPFLYLGDDGEYKVFVPAVRKNSTGITWSKDNIGVGQTMDISKFYVAKEGVDTAATINAALKKGKNIFFTPGIYKLEKPIHVKNANTIIIGTGLATLVPNNNTAAMILDDVPNLIVAGLMFDAYQSSTNLLKVGAKNSNRDNGTNPSSLIDLYFRVGGFRTEKVHVDTALEINSNNVIGDHFWVWRADHGNGVGWDKNTSPNGLVVNGDNVTVYGLFVEHFQQYQTLWNGDKGRMYFYQSETPYDPQSQSGWMSHDGTVKGYASYKVGNNVKNHYAVGLGIYDVLINTNGASIFMDNAIEVPQKENVVVQNACIVEISNATGPLVGINSIINGTGSGTSTGIGGKGYAREFVLKFQNGVAQLLNGTAKGTQPTDCRDDWNYKLRKLVNSTSGLKEAYYTKSSWSAFTEALNKADNSSIEAPQKAYNALDEAIRGLIEKGVTNKPAA
;
A
#
# COMPACT_ATOMS: atom_id res chain seq x y z
N MET A 1 -30.72 -5.50 5.07
CA MET A 1 -29.49 -5.05 5.77
C MET A 1 -29.60 -5.50 7.21
N GLY A 2 -29.23 -6.74 7.48
CA GLY A 2 -29.40 -7.31 8.81
C GLY A 2 -28.22 -7.07 9.75
N LYS A 3 -28.36 -7.53 10.99
CA LYS A 3 -27.32 -7.46 12.03
C LYS A 3 -26.24 -8.49 11.78
N THR A 4 -26.62 -9.66 11.28
CA THR A 4 -25.71 -10.75 10.95
C THR A 4 -25.81 -11.08 9.47
N PRO A 5 -24.80 -11.76 8.90
CA PRO A 5 -24.85 -12.18 7.50
C PRO A 5 -26.04 -13.09 7.18
N LEU A 6 -26.59 -13.79 8.19
CA LEU A 6 -27.69 -14.74 8.00
C LEU A 6 -29.05 -14.06 7.82
N ASP A 7 -29.16 -12.80 8.22
CA ASP A 7 -30.39 -11.99 8.14
C ASP A 7 -30.66 -11.46 6.72
N THR A 8 -29.66 -11.47 5.83
CA THR A 8 -29.78 -10.98 4.44
C THR A 8 -29.24 -12.03 3.51
N LYS A 9 -30.13 -12.72 2.78
CA LYS A 9 -29.78 -13.79 1.85
C LYS A 9 -29.92 -13.33 0.41
N VAL A 10 -28.92 -13.65 -0.40
CA VAL A 10 -28.95 -13.52 -1.86
C VAL A 10 -28.71 -14.89 -2.47
N TYR A 11 -29.30 -15.15 -3.63
CA TYR A 11 -29.09 -16.42 -4.32
C TYR A 11 -27.67 -16.51 -4.90
N ASN A 12 -27.24 -15.49 -5.64
CA ASN A 12 -25.88 -15.42 -6.19
C ASN A 12 -25.48 -13.96 -6.45
N MET A 13 -24.19 -13.70 -6.60
CA MET A 13 -23.63 -12.45 -7.11
C MET A 13 -22.62 -12.79 -8.19
N LEU A 14 -22.68 -12.09 -9.33
CA LEU A 14 -21.77 -12.32 -10.44
C LEU A 14 -20.81 -11.15 -10.58
N THR A 15 -19.54 -11.46 -10.78
CA THR A 15 -18.50 -10.49 -11.12
C THR A 15 -17.87 -10.86 -12.46
N PRO A 16 -18.61 -10.67 -13.58
CA PRO A 16 -18.10 -11.04 -14.88
C PRO A 16 -16.80 -10.30 -15.19
N ALA A 17 -15.87 -11.04 -15.81
CA ALA A 17 -14.64 -10.47 -16.34
C ALA A 17 -14.94 -9.39 -17.39
N PRO A 18 -14.35 -8.19 -17.28
CA PRO A 18 -14.59 -7.10 -18.22
C PRO A 18 -13.75 -7.20 -19.50
N LEU A 19 -12.72 -8.05 -19.52
CA LEU A 19 -11.82 -8.21 -20.68
C LEU A 19 -12.08 -9.54 -21.40
N ASP A 20 -11.64 -9.59 -22.66
CA ASP A 20 -11.78 -10.77 -23.52
C ASP A 20 -11.12 -12.02 -22.90
N GLY A 21 -11.65 -13.20 -23.27
CA GLY A 21 -11.12 -14.48 -22.80
C GLY A 21 -11.34 -14.73 -21.30
N ASN A 22 -12.43 -14.18 -20.74
CA ASN A 22 -12.75 -14.24 -19.31
C ASN A 22 -11.70 -13.57 -18.41
N ASN A 23 -10.88 -12.66 -18.95
CA ASN A 23 -9.81 -12.03 -18.19
C ASN A 23 -10.38 -11.02 -17.15
N ALA A 24 -10.21 -11.37 -15.88
CA ALA A 24 -10.65 -10.62 -14.72
C ALA A 24 -9.57 -9.68 -14.13
N THR A 25 -8.42 -9.49 -14.78
CA THR A 25 -7.33 -8.59 -14.30
C THR A 25 -7.76 -7.13 -14.17
N CYS A 26 -8.91 -6.73 -14.72
CA CYS A 26 -9.51 -5.39 -14.53
C CYS A 26 -10.85 -5.41 -13.77
N THR A 27 -11.20 -6.50 -13.08
CA THR A 27 -12.43 -6.60 -12.27
C THR A 27 -12.24 -5.92 -10.90
N PHE A 28 -12.06 -4.60 -10.91
CA PHE A 28 -11.75 -3.78 -9.74
C PHE A 28 -12.98 -3.22 -9.05
N TRP A 29 -12.72 -2.49 -7.95
CA TRP A 29 -13.61 -1.49 -7.34
C TRP A 29 -15.04 -1.98 -7.17
N ARG A 30 -15.20 -2.94 -6.26
CA ARG A 30 -16.51 -3.45 -5.81
C ARG A 30 -16.36 -4.04 -4.42
N GLY A 31 -17.40 -4.61 -3.85
CA GLY A 31 -17.28 -5.32 -2.59
C GLY A 31 -18.61 -5.93 -2.17
N ALA A 32 -18.54 -6.95 -1.32
CA ALA A 32 -19.72 -7.55 -0.71
C ALA A 32 -19.51 -7.67 0.79
N GLU A 33 -20.53 -7.29 1.57
CA GLU A 33 -20.44 -7.28 3.02
C GLU A 33 -21.75 -7.69 3.70
N ASN A 34 -21.63 -8.46 4.79
CA ASN A 34 -22.71 -8.75 5.74
C ASN A 34 -23.95 -9.38 5.10
N LEU A 35 -23.74 -10.47 4.35
CA LEU A 35 -24.77 -11.21 3.64
C LEU A 35 -24.47 -12.71 3.57
N THR A 36 -25.51 -13.48 3.26
CA THR A 36 -25.40 -14.90 2.92
C THR A 36 -25.57 -15.07 1.41
N VAL A 37 -24.62 -15.74 0.77
CA VAL A 37 -24.82 -16.33 -0.56
C VAL A 37 -25.40 -17.73 -0.35
N SER A 38 -26.74 -17.80 -0.43
CA SER A 38 -27.52 -18.98 -0.09
C SER A 38 -27.83 -19.83 -1.31
N GLY A 39 -27.90 -21.15 -1.14
CA GLY A 39 -28.49 -22.08 -2.10
C GLY A 39 -28.04 -23.50 -1.88
N GLU A 40 -28.57 -24.42 -2.69
CA GLU A 40 -28.26 -25.84 -2.54
C GLU A 40 -26.77 -26.11 -2.71
N VAL A 41 -26.31 -27.16 -2.04
CA VAL A 41 -24.99 -27.76 -2.24
C VAL A 41 -25.03 -28.49 -3.57
N ASP A 42 -24.88 -27.74 -4.64
CA ASP A 42 -24.81 -28.26 -6.00
C ASP A 42 -23.42 -27.96 -6.58
N PRO A 43 -22.64 -28.97 -6.99
CA PRO A 43 -21.36 -28.75 -7.67
C PRO A 43 -21.50 -27.96 -8.97
N ASP A 44 -22.67 -27.95 -9.61
CA ASP A 44 -22.93 -27.20 -10.85
C ASP A 44 -23.31 -25.72 -10.59
N VAL A 45 -23.56 -25.34 -9.33
CA VAL A 45 -23.95 -23.98 -8.96
C VAL A 45 -22.87 -23.33 -8.07
N THR A 46 -21.88 -22.76 -8.73
CA THR A 46 -20.74 -22.08 -8.09
C THR A 46 -21.02 -20.61 -7.78
N PHE A 47 -20.58 -20.15 -6.60
CA PHE A 47 -20.40 -18.73 -6.33
C PHE A 47 -19.10 -18.26 -6.99
N MET A 48 -19.22 -17.46 -8.06
CA MET A 48 -18.09 -16.94 -8.82
C MET A 48 -17.80 -15.49 -8.43
N TRP A 49 -16.76 -15.30 -7.61
CA TRP A 49 -16.21 -14.00 -7.25
C TRP A 49 -14.86 -13.79 -7.95
N GLY A 50 -14.90 -13.85 -9.28
CA GLY A 50 -13.75 -13.62 -10.17
C GLY A 50 -13.35 -12.15 -10.21
N VAL A 51 -12.56 -11.71 -9.23
CA VAL A 51 -12.17 -10.31 -9.05
C VAL A 51 -10.65 -10.11 -9.09
N SER A 52 -10.23 -8.86 -9.19
CA SER A 52 -8.84 -8.44 -8.92
C SER A 52 -8.78 -7.52 -7.69
N GLN A 53 -7.89 -6.54 -7.64
CA GLN A 53 -7.66 -5.67 -6.47
C GLN A 53 -8.88 -4.79 -6.13
N ALA A 54 -8.94 -4.29 -4.88
CA ALA A 54 -10.02 -3.45 -4.33
C ALA A 54 -11.43 -4.05 -4.46
N ALA A 55 -11.56 -5.35 -4.22
CA ALA A 55 -12.81 -6.10 -4.29
C ALA A 55 -13.01 -7.03 -3.08
N PRO A 56 -13.17 -6.48 -1.85
CA PRO A 56 -13.19 -7.29 -0.66
C PRO A 56 -14.51 -8.07 -0.52
N LEU A 57 -14.39 -9.30 -0.02
CA LEU A 57 -15.47 -10.03 0.64
C LEU A 57 -15.28 -9.94 2.14
N ARG A 58 -16.22 -9.30 2.84
CA ARG A 58 -16.17 -9.16 4.29
C ARG A 58 -17.42 -9.72 4.92
N ARG A 59 -17.29 -10.45 6.02
CA ARG A 59 -18.46 -10.80 6.82
C ARG A 59 -19.54 -11.53 6.00
N VAL A 60 -19.14 -12.45 5.13
CA VAL A 60 -20.08 -13.22 4.31
C VAL A 60 -20.21 -14.64 4.81
N ASN A 61 -21.41 -15.20 4.66
CA ASN A 61 -21.68 -16.63 4.79
C ASN A 61 -21.90 -17.19 3.38
N VAL A 62 -21.04 -18.09 2.91
CA VAL A 62 -21.19 -18.71 1.60
C VAL A 62 -21.54 -20.18 1.80
N GLU A 63 -22.74 -20.56 1.39
CA GLU A 63 -23.28 -21.93 1.54
C GLU A 63 -22.87 -22.85 0.38
N ARG A 64 -22.26 -22.29 -0.68
CA ARG A 64 -21.94 -22.96 -1.95
C ARG A 64 -20.45 -23.09 -2.21
N TYR A 65 -20.08 -23.92 -3.19
CA TYR A 65 -18.72 -23.96 -3.73
C TYR A 65 -18.33 -22.56 -4.23
N THR A 66 -17.10 -22.12 -3.92
CA THR A 66 -16.64 -20.78 -4.28
C THR A 66 -15.44 -20.87 -5.22
N GLN A 67 -15.57 -20.23 -6.38
CA GLN A 67 -14.51 -20.02 -7.34
C GLN A 67 -14.18 -18.53 -7.41
N LEU A 68 -12.92 -18.21 -7.18
CA LEU A 68 -12.43 -16.83 -7.08
C LEU A 68 -11.82 -16.33 -8.38
N ASP A 69 -11.96 -17.08 -9.47
CA ASP A 69 -11.68 -16.64 -10.84
C ASP A 69 -12.97 -16.64 -11.68
N TRP A 70 -12.92 -15.98 -12.83
CA TRP A 70 -14.01 -16.00 -13.79
C TRP A 70 -13.67 -17.02 -14.89
N TRP A 71 -14.26 -18.22 -14.83
CA TRP A 71 -14.12 -19.27 -15.84
C TRP A 71 -12.66 -19.55 -16.25
N TYR A 72 -11.76 -19.72 -15.29
CA TYR A 72 -10.34 -20.00 -15.51
C TYR A 72 -9.59 -18.89 -16.27
N GLY A 73 -10.18 -17.69 -16.42
CA GLY A 73 -9.49 -16.54 -16.96
C GLY A 73 -8.45 -15.98 -16.00
N TRP A 74 -7.55 -15.14 -16.50
CA TRP A 74 -6.55 -14.49 -15.65
C TRP A 74 -7.22 -13.61 -14.59
N SER A 75 -6.67 -13.62 -13.38
CA SER A 75 -7.24 -12.87 -12.25
C SER A 75 -6.16 -12.57 -11.22
N SER A 76 -6.20 -11.37 -10.62
CA SER A 76 -5.17 -10.85 -9.71
C SER A 76 -5.80 -10.29 -8.41
N GLY A 77 -6.69 -11.07 -7.83
CA GLY A 77 -7.28 -10.82 -6.54
C GLY A 77 -6.30 -11.15 -5.40
N GLY A 78 -6.74 -11.21 -4.16
CA GLY A 78 -8.03 -10.77 -3.67
C GLY A 78 -8.04 -10.85 -2.16
N TYR A 79 -9.14 -10.42 -1.56
CA TYR A 79 -9.21 -10.20 -0.13
C TYR A 79 -10.51 -10.77 0.46
N VAL A 80 -10.36 -11.60 1.49
CA VAL A 80 -11.46 -12.14 2.30
C VAL A 80 -11.18 -11.90 3.78
N ALA A 81 -12.19 -11.42 4.50
CA ALA A 81 -12.11 -11.31 5.96
C ALA A 81 -13.43 -11.65 6.66
N ASP A 82 -13.34 -12.12 7.91
CA ASP A 82 -14.47 -12.31 8.81
C ASP A 82 -15.59 -13.21 8.22
N SER A 83 -15.26 -14.18 7.37
CA SER A 83 -16.23 -14.90 6.53
C SER A 83 -16.24 -16.41 6.75
N VAL A 84 -17.35 -17.05 6.40
CA VAL A 84 -17.53 -18.51 6.45
C VAL A 84 -17.76 -19.04 5.05
N PHE A 85 -17.00 -20.06 4.67
CA PHE A 85 -17.22 -20.86 3.48
C PHE A 85 -17.60 -22.26 3.93
N THR A 86 -18.87 -22.62 3.73
CA THR A 86 -19.40 -23.94 4.10
C THR A 86 -18.83 -25.02 3.20
N LYS A 87 -18.64 -24.71 1.91
CA LYS A 87 -18.05 -25.59 0.91
C LYS A 87 -16.66 -25.14 0.53
N LYS A 88 -16.00 -25.99 -0.26
CA LYS A 88 -14.65 -25.73 -0.74
C LYS A 88 -14.59 -24.37 -1.44
N ALA A 89 -13.57 -23.58 -1.12
CA ALA A 89 -13.34 -22.27 -1.70
C ALA A 89 -11.92 -22.20 -2.28
N GLY A 90 -11.73 -21.41 -3.33
CA GLY A 90 -10.41 -21.27 -3.94
C GLY A 90 -10.47 -20.76 -5.36
N SER A 91 -9.39 -20.94 -6.09
CA SER A 91 -9.32 -20.56 -7.50
C SER A 91 -8.22 -21.32 -8.23
N TRP A 92 -8.44 -21.57 -9.51
CA TRP A 92 -7.47 -22.20 -10.39
C TRP A 92 -6.45 -21.22 -10.94
N THR A 93 -6.84 -19.98 -11.19
CA THR A 93 -6.04 -19.02 -11.97
C THR A 93 -5.73 -17.72 -11.22
N GLN A 94 -6.22 -17.56 -10.00
CA GLN A 94 -5.81 -16.44 -9.14
C GLN A 94 -4.30 -16.45 -8.93
N GLN A 95 -3.68 -15.33 -9.26
CA GLN A 95 -2.25 -15.12 -9.09
C GLN A 95 -1.87 -15.17 -7.60
N GLN A 96 -2.63 -14.47 -6.75
CA GLN A 96 -2.44 -14.43 -5.31
C GLN A 96 -3.79 -14.34 -4.59
N TRP A 97 -3.80 -14.56 -3.28
CA TRP A 97 -5.01 -14.34 -2.48
C TRP A 97 -4.70 -14.17 -0.99
N TYR A 98 -5.44 -13.31 -0.31
CA TYR A 98 -5.37 -13.14 1.15
C TYR A 98 -6.71 -13.43 1.82
N THR A 99 -6.70 -14.35 2.79
CA THR A 99 -7.84 -14.66 3.64
C THR A 99 -7.46 -14.48 5.10
N ARG A 100 -8.23 -13.72 5.88
CA ARG A 100 -8.01 -13.61 7.33
C ARG A 100 -9.25 -13.82 8.17
N ASN A 101 -9.07 -14.27 9.41
CA ASN A 101 -10.13 -14.40 10.42
C ASN A 101 -11.42 -15.06 9.88
N SER A 102 -11.27 -16.15 9.14
CA SER A 102 -12.36 -16.80 8.42
C SER A 102 -12.40 -18.30 8.71
N GLU A 103 -13.43 -18.98 8.24
CA GLU A 103 -13.61 -20.42 8.38
C GLU A 103 -13.78 -21.07 7.01
N LEU A 104 -12.93 -22.05 6.70
CA LEU A 104 -12.92 -22.80 5.44
C LEU A 104 -13.36 -24.25 5.70
N ASN A 105 -14.65 -24.49 5.88
CA ASN A 105 -15.16 -25.74 6.48
C ASN A 105 -14.81 -27.00 5.67
N GLU A 106 -14.75 -26.90 4.34
CA GLU A 106 -14.31 -27.99 3.45
C GLU A 106 -12.96 -27.71 2.77
N GLY A 107 -12.19 -26.76 3.32
CA GLY A 107 -10.82 -26.45 2.90
C GLY A 107 -10.69 -25.53 1.68
N TRP A 108 -9.44 -25.36 1.25
CA TRP A 108 -9.03 -24.47 0.16
C TRP A 108 -8.50 -25.23 -1.06
N TYR A 109 -8.53 -24.63 -2.25
CA TYR A 109 -7.79 -25.12 -3.43
C TYR A 109 -7.16 -23.99 -4.27
N GLY A 110 -6.03 -24.31 -4.90
CA GLY A 110 -5.33 -23.46 -5.87
C GLY A 110 -4.87 -22.10 -5.32
N VAL A 111 -4.64 -21.12 -6.20
CA VAL A 111 -3.76 -19.93 -6.06
C VAL A 111 -2.33 -20.19 -6.56
N ASN A 112 -1.89 -19.39 -7.53
CA ASN A 112 -0.70 -19.67 -8.32
C ASN A 112 0.62 -19.27 -7.64
N TRP A 113 0.71 -18.08 -7.04
CA TRP A 113 2.00 -17.47 -6.70
C TRP A 113 2.15 -17.08 -5.23
N ASN A 114 1.08 -16.70 -4.55
CA ASN A 114 1.13 -16.31 -3.13
C ASN A 114 -0.26 -16.39 -2.47
N GLY A 115 -0.60 -17.54 -1.85
CA GLY A 115 -1.81 -17.69 -1.05
C GLY A 115 -1.51 -17.50 0.44
N VAL A 116 -2.16 -16.56 1.12
CA VAL A 116 -1.89 -16.28 2.55
C VAL A 116 -3.17 -16.40 3.38
N PHE A 117 -3.08 -17.15 4.48
CA PHE A 117 -4.16 -17.44 5.41
C PHE A 117 -3.75 -17.02 6.82
N GLN A 118 -4.43 -16.04 7.41
CA GLN A 118 -4.10 -15.55 8.75
C GLN A 118 -5.27 -15.63 9.73
N GLY A 119 -5.10 -16.33 10.85
CA GLY A 119 -6.20 -16.53 11.80
C GLY A 119 -7.38 -17.27 11.18
N VAL A 120 -7.14 -18.13 10.18
CA VAL A 120 -8.18 -18.86 9.45
C VAL A 120 -8.32 -20.26 10.03
N LYS A 121 -9.54 -20.66 10.40
CA LYS A 121 -9.82 -22.05 10.80
C LYS A 121 -9.83 -22.92 9.56
N ASN A 122 -9.23 -24.11 9.66
CA ASN A 122 -9.09 -25.08 8.57
C ASN A 122 -8.32 -24.53 7.36
N ALA A 123 -7.39 -23.61 7.60
CA ALA A 123 -6.46 -23.15 6.56
C ALA A 123 -5.61 -24.32 6.04
N PRO A 124 -5.17 -24.29 4.76
CA PRO A 124 -4.19 -25.24 4.28
C PRO A 124 -2.86 -25.09 5.02
N GLY A 125 -2.02 -26.14 5.01
CA GLY A 125 -0.69 -26.08 5.60
C GLY A 125 0.26 -25.14 4.84
N ASN A 126 1.27 -24.62 5.53
CA ASN A 126 2.36 -23.87 4.89
C ASN A 126 3.06 -24.74 3.82
N THR A 127 3.18 -24.23 2.60
CA THR A 127 3.81 -24.91 1.46
C THR A 127 4.53 -23.88 0.60
N TRP A 128 5.84 -24.03 0.37
CA TRP A 128 6.62 -23.17 -0.52
C TRP A 128 7.62 -24.04 -1.28
N ASP A 129 7.22 -24.45 -2.48
CA ASP A 129 7.97 -25.32 -3.39
C ASP A 129 7.70 -24.86 -4.84
N GLN A 130 8.58 -25.20 -5.78
CA GLN A 130 8.36 -24.98 -7.20
C GLN A 130 7.18 -25.77 -7.78
N ASN A 131 6.81 -26.91 -7.18
CA ASN A 131 5.82 -27.84 -7.74
C ASN A 131 4.46 -27.81 -7.02
N THR A 132 4.26 -26.91 -6.07
CA THR A 132 2.99 -26.77 -5.34
C THR A 132 2.43 -25.36 -5.46
N ASN A 133 1.16 -25.20 -5.06
CA ASN A 133 0.63 -23.87 -4.74
C ASN A 133 1.38 -23.35 -3.49
N PRO A 134 1.94 -22.14 -3.53
CA PRO A 134 2.68 -21.58 -2.40
C PRO A 134 1.69 -20.99 -1.37
N TYR A 135 1.49 -21.68 -0.26
CA TYR A 135 0.67 -21.24 0.86
C TYR A 135 1.47 -20.78 2.06
N THR A 136 1.09 -19.62 2.60
CA THR A 136 1.53 -19.14 3.90
C THR A 136 0.37 -19.18 4.88
N THR A 137 0.56 -19.83 6.03
CA THR A 137 -0.44 -19.91 7.09
C THR A 137 0.13 -19.35 8.39
N VAL A 138 -0.59 -18.42 8.98
CA VAL A 138 -0.25 -17.73 10.24
C VAL A 138 -1.42 -17.94 11.21
N ASP A 139 -1.16 -18.53 12.37
CA ASP A 139 -2.21 -19.05 13.26
C ASP A 139 -3.17 -17.99 13.81
N THR A 140 -2.66 -16.77 14.04
CA THR A 140 -3.43 -15.68 14.64
C THR A 140 -3.21 -14.35 13.95
N THR A 141 -4.23 -13.51 14.00
CA THR A 141 -4.14 -12.08 13.63
C THR A 141 -3.82 -11.28 14.89
N PRO A 142 -2.61 -10.68 15.02
CA PRO A 142 -2.12 -10.19 16.32
C PRO A 142 -2.90 -9.00 16.86
N ILE A 143 -3.39 -8.11 15.98
CA ILE A 143 -4.26 -7.00 16.34
C ILE A 143 -5.10 -6.57 15.14
N VAL A 144 -6.42 -6.51 15.27
CA VAL A 144 -7.30 -6.16 14.15
C VAL A 144 -8.60 -5.55 14.64
N ARG A 145 -9.24 -4.76 13.79
CA ARG A 145 -10.62 -4.32 13.94
C ARG A 145 -11.36 -4.65 12.65
N GLU A 146 -12.48 -5.35 12.74
CA GLU A 146 -13.31 -5.54 11.55
C GLU A 146 -13.96 -4.21 11.13
N LYS A 147 -14.29 -4.10 9.84
CA LYS A 147 -14.83 -2.86 9.28
C LYS A 147 -16.16 -2.48 9.94
N PRO A 148 -16.38 -1.20 10.31
CA PRO A 148 -17.72 -0.75 10.63
C PRO A 148 -18.67 -0.89 9.45
N PHE A 149 -19.94 -1.20 9.72
CA PHE A 149 -20.95 -1.39 8.70
C PHE A 149 -22.32 -0.87 9.12
N LEU A 150 -23.12 -0.51 8.12
CA LEU A 150 -24.49 -0.07 8.27
C LEU A 150 -25.44 -1.27 8.38
N TYR A 151 -26.42 -1.19 9.27
CA TYR A 151 -27.52 -2.16 9.35
C TYR A 151 -28.83 -1.48 9.76
N LEU A 152 -29.95 -2.16 9.56
CA LEU A 152 -31.26 -1.71 10.01
C LEU A 152 -31.54 -2.26 11.41
N GLY A 153 -31.79 -1.39 12.38
CA GLY A 153 -32.14 -1.78 13.75
C GLY A 153 -33.56 -2.36 13.85
N ASP A 154 -33.87 -3.01 14.98
CA ASP A 154 -35.21 -3.55 15.23
C ASP A 154 -36.27 -2.43 15.38
N ASP A 155 -35.81 -1.21 15.63
CA ASP A 155 -36.61 0.01 15.67
C ASP A 155 -36.88 0.60 14.27
N GLY A 156 -36.40 -0.04 13.21
CA GLY A 156 -36.56 0.41 11.83
C GLY A 156 -35.61 1.56 11.44
N GLU A 157 -34.68 1.94 12.31
CA GLU A 157 -33.74 3.03 12.08
C GLU A 157 -32.37 2.52 11.62
N TYR A 158 -31.67 3.36 10.84
CA TYR A 158 -30.31 3.06 10.42
C TYR A 158 -29.32 3.15 11.59
N LYS A 159 -28.49 2.11 11.70
CA LYS A 159 -27.45 1.99 12.73
C LYS A 159 -26.11 1.67 12.08
N VAL A 160 -25.04 2.10 12.72
CA VAL A 160 -23.67 1.69 12.39
C VAL A 160 -23.16 0.80 13.52
N PHE A 161 -22.78 -0.43 13.20
CA PHE A 161 -22.04 -1.28 14.12
C PHE A 161 -20.55 -1.04 13.96
N VAL A 162 -19.85 -0.84 15.08
CA VAL A 162 -18.41 -0.56 15.16
C VAL A 162 -17.76 -1.71 15.92
N PRO A 163 -17.18 -2.70 15.21
CA PRO A 163 -16.53 -3.84 15.85
C PRO A 163 -15.40 -3.40 16.79
N ALA A 164 -15.23 -4.12 17.91
CA ALA A 164 -14.13 -3.89 18.83
C ALA A 164 -12.79 -4.36 18.25
N VAL A 165 -11.68 -3.80 18.76
CA VAL A 165 -10.34 -4.35 18.47
C VAL A 165 -10.21 -5.72 19.10
N ARG A 166 -9.74 -6.70 18.33
CA ARG A 166 -9.33 -8.02 18.80
C ARG A 166 -7.82 -8.15 18.74
N LYS A 167 -7.26 -8.96 19.64
CA LYS A 167 -5.84 -9.33 19.64
C LYS A 167 -5.73 -10.84 19.53
N ASN A 168 -4.68 -11.31 18.86
CA ASN A 168 -4.39 -12.72 18.63
C ASN A 168 -5.64 -13.53 18.21
N SER A 169 -6.41 -12.97 17.27
CA SER A 169 -7.71 -13.50 16.89
C SER A 169 -7.60 -14.58 15.82
N THR A 170 -8.53 -15.53 15.86
CA THR A 170 -8.74 -16.57 14.86
C THR A 170 -10.24 -16.73 14.61
N GLY A 171 -10.65 -16.96 13.36
CA GLY A 171 -12.05 -17.11 12.96
C GLY A 171 -12.89 -15.83 13.01
N ILE A 172 -14.17 -16.00 12.70
CA ILE A 172 -15.17 -14.94 12.54
C ILE A 172 -15.52 -14.24 13.86
N THR A 173 -16.15 -13.07 13.76
CA THR A 173 -16.65 -12.26 14.89
C THR A 173 -18.11 -12.50 15.24
N TRP A 174 -18.86 -13.15 14.35
CA TRP A 174 -20.32 -13.20 14.40
C TRP A 174 -20.85 -14.63 14.45
N SER A 175 -22.11 -14.75 14.83
CA SER A 175 -22.89 -15.99 14.71
C SER A 175 -24.35 -15.62 14.44
N LYS A 176 -25.24 -16.61 14.32
CA LYS A 176 -26.64 -16.41 13.92
C LYS A 176 -27.37 -15.30 14.67
N ASP A 177 -27.22 -15.25 15.99
CA ASP A 177 -27.95 -14.31 16.85
C ASP A 177 -27.01 -13.28 17.52
N ASN A 178 -25.76 -13.18 17.04
CA ASN A 178 -24.75 -12.31 17.62
C ASN A 178 -23.98 -11.56 16.54
N ILE A 179 -24.16 -10.24 16.50
CA ILE A 179 -23.45 -9.30 15.62
C ILE A 179 -21.93 -9.21 15.93
N GLY A 180 -21.49 -9.73 17.08
CA GLY A 180 -20.12 -9.68 17.55
C GLY A 180 -19.91 -8.63 18.62
N VAL A 181 -18.70 -8.56 19.16
CA VAL A 181 -18.32 -7.58 20.19
C VAL A 181 -18.02 -6.24 19.53
N GLY A 182 -18.70 -5.18 19.95
CA GLY A 182 -18.57 -3.84 19.40
C GLY A 182 -19.60 -2.88 19.96
N GLN A 183 -19.70 -1.70 19.34
CA GLN A 183 -20.64 -0.66 19.71
C GLN A 183 -21.62 -0.39 18.57
N THR A 184 -22.91 -0.33 18.89
CA THR A 184 -23.94 0.20 17.99
C THR A 184 -24.07 1.71 18.16
N MET A 185 -24.14 2.44 17.04
CA MET A 185 -24.40 3.88 17.00
C MET A 185 -25.57 4.20 16.09
N ASP A 186 -26.43 5.13 16.50
CA ASP A 186 -27.44 5.71 15.62
C ASP A 186 -26.80 6.48 14.47
N ILE A 187 -27.38 6.38 13.26
CA ILE A 187 -26.94 7.19 12.13
C ILE A 187 -27.01 8.69 12.42
N SER A 188 -27.88 9.13 13.35
CA SER A 188 -27.98 10.53 13.79
C SER A 188 -26.70 11.08 14.43
N LYS A 189 -25.77 10.22 14.88
CA LYS A 189 -24.43 10.60 15.33
C LYS A 189 -23.48 10.93 14.18
N PHE A 190 -23.85 10.59 12.96
CA PHE A 190 -23.10 10.86 11.73
C PHE A 190 -23.68 12.08 11.01
N TYR A 191 -22.81 12.81 10.35
CA TYR A 191 -23.16 13.71 9.27
C TYR A 191 -23.18 12.90 7.98
N VAL A 192 -24.36 12.78 7.37
CA VAL A 192 -24.54 12.04 6.11
C VAL A 192 -24.23 12.99 4.96
N ALA A 193 -22.97 12.96 4.52
CA ALA A 193 -22.48 13.79 3.43
C ALA A 193 -23.01 13.27 2.09
N LYS A 194 -23.44 14.19 1.22
CA LYS A 194 -23.95 13.89 -0.12
C LYS A 194 -23.15 14.62 -1.20
N GLU A 195 -22.83 13.89 -2.26
CA GLU A 195 -22.20 14.46 -3.44
C GLU A 195 -23.09 15.55 -4.08
N GLY A 196 -22.47 16.58 -4.65
CA GLY A 196 -23.17 17.73 -5.23
C GLY A 196 -23.74 18.73 -4.20
N VAL A 197 -23.78 18.39 -2.91
CA VAL A 197 -24.31 19.24 -1.83
C VAL A 197 -23.21 19.63 -0.85
N ASP A 198 -22.43 18.66 -0.40
CA ASP A 198 -21.44 18.84 0.66
C ASP A 198 -20.06 19.21 0.13
N THR A 199 -19.42 20.14 0.84
CA THR A 199 -18.07 20.64 0.55
C THR A 199 -17.12 20.23 1.66
N ALA A 200 -15.80 20.38 1.46
CA ALA A 200 -14.87 20.14 2.54
C ALA A 200 -15.14 21.08 3.73
N ALA A 201 -15.63 22.30 3.49
CA ALA A 201 -16.07 23.22 4.54
C ALA A 201 -17.23 22.68 5.40
N THR A 202 -18.30 22.14 4.79
CA THR A 202 -19.45 21.63 5.54
C THR A 202 -19.09 20.38 6.34
N ILE A 203 -18.31 19.47 5.74
CA ILE A 203 -17.81 18.26 6.39
C ILE A 203 -16.90 18.61 7.57
N ASN A 204 -15.94 19.52 7.39
CA ASN A 204 -15.07 19.99 8.48
C ASN A 204 -15.83 20.68 9.60
N ALA A 205 -16.90 21.43 9.28
CA ALA A 205 -17.76 22.03 10.28
C ALA A 205 -18.53 20.97 11.10
N ALA A 206 -18.96 19.88 10.47
CA ALA A 206 -19.58 18.75 11.16
C ALA A 206 -18.60 18.03 12.08
N LEU A 207 -17.37 17.76 11.61
CA LEU A 207 -16.28 17.20 12.41
C LEU A 207 -15.99 18.08 13.65
N LYS A 208 -15.93 19.41 13.48
CA LYS A 208 -15.73 20.36 14.58
C LYS A 208 -16.84 20.30 15.63
N LYS A 209 -18.07 19.95 15.23
CA LYS A 209 -19.22 19.73 16.11
C LYS A 209 -19.24 18.33 16.75
N GLY A 210 -18.22 17.51 16.54
CA GLY A 210 -18.10 16.17 17.10
C GLY A 210 -18.94 15.11 16.38
N LYS A 211 -19.38 15.37 15.14
CA LYS A 211 -20.05 14.35 14.32
C LYS A 211 -19.03 13.39 13.71
N ASN A 212 -19.42 12.13 13.62
CA ASN A 212 -18.82 11.19 12.68
C ASN A 212 -19.26 11.53 11.25
N ILE A 213 -18.61 10.98 10.24
CA ILE A 213 -18.97 11.24 8.82
C ILE A 213 -19.38 9.94 8.14
N PHE A 214 -20.51 9.98 7.45
CA PHE A 214 -20.96 8.90 6.57
C PHE A 214 -21.07 9.47 5.16
N PHE A 215 -20.23 9.01 4.24
CA PHE A 215 -20.29 9.38 2.83
C PHE A 215 -21.23 8.44 2.08
N THR A 216 -22.28 9.01 1.49
CA THR A 216 -23.07 8.29 0.50
C THR A 216 -22.24 8.07 -0.79
N PRO A 217 -22.62 7.13 -1.67
CA PRO A 217 -21.93 6.92 -2.93
C PRO A 217 -21.85 8.22 -3.74
N GLY A 218 -20.67 8.50 -4.32
CA GLY A 218 -20.43 9.71 -5.10
C GLY A 218 -18.94 10.13 -5.13
N ILE A 219 -18.62 11.10 -5.97
CA ILE A 219 -17.29 11.68 -6.13
C ILE A 219 -17.25 13.09 -5.52
N TYR A 220 -16.63 13.24 -4.37
CA TYR A 220 -16.55 14.48 -3.61
C TYR A 220 -15.31 15.27 -3.99
N LYS A 221 -15.48 16.41 -4.66
CA LYS A 221 -14.38 17.34 -4.97
C LYS A 221 -14.15 18.27 -3.77
N LEU A 222 -12.95 18.21 -3.21
CA LEU A 222 -12.61 18.85 -1.94
C LEU A 222 -11.68 20.04 -2.15
N GLU A 223 -12.20 21.25 -1.91
CA GLU A 223 -11.47 22.51 -2.07
C GLU A 223 -10.36 22.72 -1.02
N LYS A 224 -10.35 21.89 0.03
CA LYS A 224 -9.33 21.79 1.08
C LYS A 224 -9.40 20.41 1.72
N PRO A 225 -8.39 19.96 2.47
CA PRO A 225 -8.45 18.68 3.14
C PRO A 225 -9.63 18.58 4.12
N ILE A 226 -10.24 17.40 4.20
CA ILE A 226 -11.02 17.00 5.36
C ILE A 226 -10.03 16.78 6.51
N HIS A 227 -10.07 17.64 7.53
CA HIS A 227 -9.10 17.64 8.63
C HIS A 227 -9.74 17.09 9.90
N VAL A 228 -9.37 15.86 10.24
CA VAL A 228 -9.92 15.12 11.37
C VAL A 228 -9.04 15.34 12.60
N LYS A 229 -9.57 16.09 13.57
CA LYS A 229 -8.82 16.50 14.77
C LYS A 229 -9.24 15.78 16.05
N ASN A 230 -10.44 15.23 16.07
CA ASN A 230 -11.06 14.70 17.28
C ASN A 230 -10.82 13.20 17.40
N ALA A 231 -10.35 12.76 18.57
CA ALA A 231 -10.23 11.33 18.88
C ALA A 231 -11.58 10.61 18.73
N ASN A 232 -11.55 9.31 18.47
CA ASN A 232 -12.74 8.46 18.30
C ASN A 232 -13.64 8.83 17.10
N THR A 233 -13.19 9.67 16.18
CA THR A 233 -13.97 10.01 14.98
C THR A 233 -14.03 8.81 14.05
N ILE A 234 -15.24 8.53 13.56
CA ILE A 234 -15.53 7.47 12.59
C ILE A 234 -15.90 8.10 11.25
N ILE A 235 -15.27 7.65 10.19
CA ILE A 235 -15.52 8.06 8.82
C ILE A 235 -15.74 6.81 7.98
N ILE A 236 -16.92 6.68 7.36
CA ILE A 236 -17.28 5.51 6.56
C ILE A 236 -17.77 6.00 5.19
N GLY A 237 -17.28 5.36 4.13
CA GLY A 237 -17.82 5.47 2.79
C GLY A 237 -18.60 4.21 2.39
N THR A 238 -19.59 4.40 1.53
CA THR A 238 -20.32 3.31 0.89
C THR A 238 -20.34 3.51 -0.63
N GLY A 239 -20.47 2.41 -1.37
CA GLY A 239 -20.51 2.45 -2.84
C GLY A 239 -19.31 3.16 -3.46
N LEU A 240 -18.11 2.95 -2.88
CA LEU A 240 -16.86 3.60 -3.29
C LEU A 240 -16.95 5.13 -3.32
N ALA A 241 -17.51 5.71 -2.25
CA ALA A 241 -17.41 7.14 -2.03
C ALA A 241 -15.95 7.60 -2.24
N THR A 242 -15.77 8.46 -3.23
CA THR A 242 -14.46 8.84 -3.77
C THR A 242 -14.15 10.27 -3.37
N LEU A 243 -13.02 10.47 -2.70
CA LEU A 243 -12.56 11.77 -2.25
C LEU A 243 -11.47 12.28 -3.19
N VAL A 244 -11.71 13.44 -3.77
CA VAL A 244 -10.87 14.03 -4.80
C VAL A 244 -10.31 15.36 -4.30
N PRO A 245 -8.98 15.50 -4.12
CA PRO A 245 -8.41 16.78 -3.74
C PRO A 245 -8.45 17.74 -4.93
N ASN A 246 -9.23 18.80 -4.78
CA ASN A 246 -9.20 19.98 -5.64
C ASN A 246 -8.39 21.10 -4.96
N ASN A 247 -7.25 20.70 -4.39
CA ASN A 247 -6.28 21.52 -3.67
C ASN A 247 -4.89 20.86 -3.79
N ASN A 248 -3.83 21.55 -3.37
CA ASN A 248 -2.45 21.08 -3.54
C ASN A 248 -1.88 20.30 -2.35
N THR A 249 -2.68 19.99 -1.33
CA THR A 249 -2.20 19.35 -0.10
C THR A 249 -2.65 17.90 0.00
N ALA A 250 -3.94 17.67 0.24
CA ALA A 250 -4.51 16.34 0.43
C ALA A 250 -6.04 16.33 0.32
N ALA A 251 -6.61 15.13 0.14
CA ALA A 251 -8.06 14.94 0.29
C ALA A 251 -8.43 14.85 1.78
N MET A 252 -7.61 14.17 2.58
CA MET A 252 -7.84 14.02 4.00
C MET A 252 -6.54 14.04 4.80
N ILE A 253 -6.59 14.71 5.96
CA ILE A 253 -5.52 14.74 6.96
C ILE A 253 -6.11 14.30 8.29
N LEU A 254 -5.49 13.30 8.90
CA LEU A 254 -5.80 12.85 10.25
C LEU A 254 -4.75 13.42 11.20
N ASP A 255 -5.17 14.10 12.26
CA ASP A 255 -4.27 14.42 13.36
C ASP A 255 -3.90 13.15 14.12
N ASP A 256 -2.78 13.22 14.86
CA ASP A 256 -2.30 12.12 15.67
C ASP A 256 -3.07 12.00 17.00
N VAL A 257 -4.31 11.53 16.86
CA VAL A 257 -5.27 11.29 17.94
C VAL A 257 -5.75 9.84 17.92
N PRO A 258 -6.09 9.25 19.08
CA PRO A 258 -6.41 7.83 19.17
C PRO A 258 -7.76 7.49 18.52
N ASN A 259 -7.89 6.23 18.14
CA ASN A 259 -9.14 5.59 17.72
C ASN A 259 -9.86 6.24 16.54
N LEU A 260 -9.12 6.79 15.58
CA LEU A 260 -9.71 7.19 14.32
C LEU A 260 -10.07 5.93 13.52
N ILE A 261 -11.26 5.89 12.94
CA ILE A 261 -11.66 4.82 12.03
C ILE A 261 -12.00 5.44 10.68
N VAL A 262 -11.28 5.05 9.64
CA VAL A 262 -11.55 5.46 8.26
C VAL A 262 -11.75 4.22 7.42
N ALA A 263 -12.93 4.07 6.81
CA ALA A 263 -13.30 2.84 6.15
C ALA A 263 -14.06 3.04 4.82
N GLY A 264 -13.75 2.21 3.81
CA GLY A 264 -14.53 2.09 2.58
C GLY A 264 -14.50 3.32 1.68
N LEU A 265 -13.33 3.96 1.55
CA LEU A 265 -13.14 5.16 0.75
C LEU A 265 -12.12 4.94 -0.36
N MET A 266 -12.40 5.56 -1.50
CA MET A 266 -11.42 5.75 -2.56
C MET A 266 -10.87 7.17 -2.48
N PHE A 267 -9.57 7.33 -2.66
CA PHE A 267 -8.90 8.60 -2.83
C PHE A 267 -8.35 8.67 -4.25
N ASP A 268 -8.74 9.69 -5.00
CA ASP A 268 -8.47 9.74 -6.43
C ASP A 268 -7.83 11.08 -6.80
N ALA A 269 -6.64 11.00 -7.39
CA ALA A 269 -5.85 12.18 -7.70
C ALA A 269 -6.49 12.99 -8.85
N TYR A 270 -6.58 14.31 -8.68
CA TYR A 270 -7.22 15.20 -9.67
C TYR A 270 -6.41 16.46 -9.93
N GLN A 271 -5.99 17.16 -8.89
CA GLN A 271 -4.89 18.13 -8.99
C GLN A 271 -3.61 17.54 -8.39
N SER A 272 -2.48 18.12 -8.75
CA SER A 272 -1.21 17.78 -8.09
C SER A 272 -1.31 18.08 -6.59
N SER A 273 -0.94 17.12 -5.76
CA SER A 273 -1.04 17.22 -4.30
C SER A 273 0.15 16.56 -3.61
N THR A 274 0.45 16.92 -2.38
CA THR A 274 1.50 16.24 -1.62
C THR A 274 1.09 14.82 -1.25
N ASN A 275 -0.13 14.65 -0.73
CA ASN A 275 -0.68 13.35 -0.36
C ASN A 275 -2.10 13.18 -0.87
N LEU A 276 -2.60 11.94 -0.92
CA LEU A 276 -4.05 11.71 -0.98
C LEU A 276 -4.62 11.56 0.44
N LEU A 277 -3.96 10.76 1.28
CA LEU A 277 -4.23 10.64 2.71
C LEU A 277 -2.94 10.78 3.52
N LYS A 278 -2.98 11.64 4.54
CA LYS A 278 -1.91 11.76 5.55
C LYS A 278 -2.44 11.42 6.94
N VAL A 279 -1.77 10.50 7.62
CA VAL A 279 -2.16 10.00 8.94
C VAL A 279 -1.12 10.39 9.98
N GLY A 280 -1.42 11.43 10.76
CA GLY A 280 -0.50 12.05 11.70
C GLY A 280 0.46 13.02 11.03
N ALA A 281 0.97 13.97 11.82
CA ALA A 281 2.04 14.86 11.40
C ALA A 281 3.38 14.09 11.35
N LYS A 282 4.29 14.53 10.47
CA LYS A 282 5.65 13.98 10.40
C LYS A 282 6.35 14.13 11.76
N ASN A 283 7.12 13.13 12.17
CA ASN A 283 7.78 13.06 13.48
C ASN A 283 6.81 13.01 14.68
N SER A 284 5.54 12.66 14.46
CA SER A 284 4.67 12.22 15.54
C SER A 284 5.33 11.08 16.31
N ASN A 285 5.26 11.14 17.64
CA ASN A 285 5.80 10.13 18.55
C ASN A 285 4.78 9.66 19.59
N ARG A 286 3.49 10.01 19.42
CA ARG A 286 2.45 9.60 20.35
C ARG A 286 2.26 8.09 20.26
N ASP A 287 2.16 7.45 21.42
CA ASP A 287 1.75 6.05 21.49
C ASP A 287 0.23 5.95 21.63
N ASN A 288 -0.41 5.27 20.66
CA ASN A 288 -1.85 5.02 20.61
C ASN A 288 -2.16 3.52 20.78
N GLY A 289 -1.24 2.70 21.28
CA GLY A 289 -1.33 1.23 21.28
C GLY A 289 -2.51 0.63 22.07
N THR A 290 -3.08 1.36 23.04
CA THR A 290 -4.30 0.93 23.77
C THR A 290 -5.58 1.19 22.99
N ASN A 291 -5.57 2.12 22.04
CA ASN A 291 -6.74 2.50 21.26
C ASN A 291 -6.32 2.92 19.83
N PRO A 292 -5.82 1.97 19.02
CA PRO A 292 -5.21 2.26 17.74
C PRO A 292 -6.23 2.75 16.72
N SER A 293 -5.79 3.64 15.84
CA SER A 293 -6.55 4.04 14.66
C SER A 293 -6.57 2.91 13.62
N SER A 294 -7.68 2.77 12.90
CA SER A 294 -7.92 1.71 11.90
C SER A 294 -8.27 2.31 10.55
N LEU A 295 -7.59 1.86 9.51
CA LEU A 295 -7.75 2.26 8.11
C LEU A 295 -8.12 1.01 7.32
N ILE A 296 -9.35 0.95 6.79
CA ILE A 296 -9.94 -0.32 6.32
C ILE A 296 -10.55 -0.14 4.94
N ASP A 297 -10.23 -0.99 3.96
CA ASP A 297 -10.74 -0.86 2.58
C ASP A 297 -10.50 0.55 2.01
N LEU A 298 -9.24 1.00 2.03
CA LEU A 298 -8.85 2.29 1.47
C LEU A 298 -8.12 2.09 0.15
N TYR A 299 -8.58 2.80 -0.88
CA TYR A 299 -8.06 2.67 -2.22
C TYR A 299 -7.51 4.00 -2.71
N PHE A 300 -6.44 3.97 -3.49
CA PHE A 300 -5.76 5.16 -3.97
C PHE A 300 -5.49 5.02 -5.46
N ARG A 301 -5.87 6.04 -6.24
CA ARG A 301 -5.62 6.08 -7.68
C ARG A 301 -4.88 7.35 -8.05
N VAL A 302 -3.78 7.19 -8.80
CA VAL A 302 -3.02 8.29 -9.41
C VAL A 302 -3.05 8.16 -10.94
N GLY A 303 -3.95 8.89 -11.60
CA GLY A 303 -4.15 8.85 -13.06
C GLY A 303 -5.22 7.84 -13.51
N GLY A 304 -5.28 7.57 -14.81
CA GLY A 304 -6.11 6.49 -15.41
C GLY A 304 -7.48 6.92 -15.95
N PHE A 305 -8.11 7.95 -15.38
CA PHE A 305 -9.45 8.39 -15.81
C PHE A 305 -9.48 9.77 -16.47
N ARG A 306 -8.42 10.57 -16.33
CA ARG A 306 -8.33 11.94 -16.85
C ARG A 306 -7.17 12.10 -17.82
N THR A 307 -7.24 13.07 -18.72
CA THR A 307 -6.19 13.33 -19.71
C THR A 307 -5.09 14.25 -19.17
N GLU A 308 -5.41 15.10 -18.20
CA GLU A 308 -4.47 16.05 -17.61
C GLU A 308 -3.40 15.35 -16.75
N LYS A 309 -2.21 15.95 -16.72
CA LYS A 309 -1.12 15.47 -15.87
C LYS A 309 -1.46 15.67 -14.40
N VAL A 310 -1.06 14.70 -13.58
CA VAL A 310 -1.25 14.71 -12.13
C VAL A 310 0.04 14.27 -11.45
N HIS A 311 0.33 14.89 -10.31
CA HIS A 311 1.46 14.54 -9.47
C HIS A 311 1.01 14.29 -8.03
N VAL A 312 1.48 13.21 -7.41
CA VAL A 312 1.33 12.99 -5.97
C VAL A 312 2.67 12.59 -5.36
N ASP A 313 3.20 13.35 -4.40
CA ASP A 313 4.50 13.02 -3.77
C ASP A 313 4.46 11.64 -3.10
N THR A 314 3.39 11.37 -2.35
CA THR A 314 3.12 10.06 -1.72
C THR A 314 1.62 9.83 -1.57
N ALA A 315 1.07 8.78 -2.17
CA ALA A 315 -0.36 8.52 -2.12
C ALA A 315 -0.89 8.35 -0.68
N LEU A 316 -0.24 7.50 0.12
CA LEU A 316 -0.57 7.26 1.53
C LEU A 316 0.66 7.43 2.42
N GLU A 317 0.60 8.38 3.36
CA GLU A 317 1.65 8.59 4.37
C GLU A 317 1.11 8.31 5.78
N ILE A 318 1.69 7.34 6.47
CA ILE A 318 1.33 6.93 7.84
C ILE A 318 2.45 7.32 8.79
N ASN A 319 2.27 8.41 9.54
CA ASN A 319 3.18 8.89 10.57
C ASN A 319 2.79 8.46 11.98
N SER A 320 1.49 8.33 12.26
CA SER A 320 1.02 7.91 13.58
C SER A 320 1.45 6.48 13.90
N ASN A 321 1.87 6.26 15.16
CA ASN A 321 2.21 4.94 15.66
C ASN A 321 0.96 4.06 15.84
N ASN A 322 1.16 2.74 15.83
CA ASN A 322 0.15 1.71 16.13
C ASN A 322 -1.04 1.64 15.18
N VAL A 323 -0.99 2.32 14.03
CA VAL A 323 -2.07 2.27 13.03
C VAL A 323 -2.26 0.83 12.54
N ILE A 324 -3.52 0.42 12.44
CA ILE A 324 -3.94 -0.82 11.81
C ILE A 324 -4.40 -0.48 10.40
N GLY A 325 -3.66 -0.93 9.39
CA GLY A 325 -4.10 -0.94 8.00
C GLY A 325 -4.67 -2.31 7.64
N ASP A 326 -5.84 -2.35 7.02
CA ASP A 326 -6.48 -3.60 6.68
C ASP A 326 -7.20 -3.51 5.32
N HIS A 327 -6.57 -4.12 4.32
CA HIS A 327 -6.91 -4.06 2.91
C HIS A 327 -6.71 -2.67 2.30
N PHE A 328 -5.59 -2.52 1.58
CA PHE A 328 -5.32 -1.34 0.76
C PHE A 328 -5.04 -1.74 -0.67
N TRP A 329 -5.50 -0.92 -1.61
CA TRP A 329 -4.93 -0.90 -2.95
C TRP A 329 -4.43 0.50 -3.27
N VAL A 330 -3.13 0.63 -3.46
CA VAL A 330 -2.46 1.88 -3.75
C VAL A 330 -1.91 1.79 -5.16
N TRP A 331 -2.52 2.48 -6.12
CA TRP A 331 -2.31 2.23 -7.54
C TRP A 331 -1.93 3.51 -8.29
N ARG A 332 -0.70 3.57 -8.79
CA ARG A 332 -0.35 4.51 -9.86
C ARG A 332 -0.84 3.89 -11.17
N ALA A 333 -1.76 4.56 -11.85
CA ALA A 333 -2.42 3.96 -13.00
C ALA A 333 -1.45 3.50 -14.10
N ASP A 334 -1.58 2.25 -14.55
CA ASP A 334 -0.81 1.66 -15.63
C ASP A 334 -1.56 1.67 -16.99
N HIS A 335 -2.87 1.90 -16.95
CA HIS A 335 -3.72 2.00 -18.14
C HIS A 335 -4.81 3.08 -17.99
N GLY A 336 -5.43 3.40 -19.13
CA GLY A 336 -6.46 4.44 -19.23
C GLY A 336 -5.90 5.81 -19.66
N ASN A 337 -6.67 6.86 -19.39
CA ASN A 337 -6.33 8.22 -19.79
C ASN A 337 -5.23 8.81 -18.90
N GLY A 338 -4.36 9.66 -19.48
CA GLY A 338 -3.36 10.42 -18.72
C GLY A 338 -2.28 9.56 -18.08
N VAL A 339 -2.07 8.34 -18.57
CA VAL A 339 -1.03 7.43 -18.07
C VAL A 339 0.26 7.55 -18.88
N GLY A 340 1.38 7.51 -18.15
CA GLY A 340 2.74 7.46 -18.66
C GLY A 340 3.73 8.05 -17.66
N TRP A 341 5.02 7.80 -17.90
CA TRP A 341 6.11 8.15 -16.98
C TRP A 341 6.05 9.61 -16.51
N ASP A 342 5.80 10.54 -17.43
CA ASP A 342 5.75 11.98 -17.14
C ASP A 342 4.31 12.55 -17.08
N LYS A 343 3.29 11.70 -16.91
CA LYS A 343 1.88 12.11 -16.90
C LYS A 343 1.22 11.97 -15.53
N ASN A 344 1.22 10.78 -14.95
CA ASN A 344 0.64 10.47 -13.64
C ASN A 344 1.76 10.16 -12.64
N THR A 345 2.65 11.13 -12.45
CA THR A 345 3.87 10.97 -11.66
C THR A 345 3.55 10.74 -10.18
N SER A 346 4.17 9.75 -9.58
CA SER A 346 4.13 9.56 -8.13
C SER A 346 5.36 8.77 -7.69
N PRO A 347 6.28 9.40 -6.93
CA PRO A 347 7.47 8.71 -6.45
C PRO A 347 7.13 7.49 -5.59
N ASN A 348 6.28 7.61 -4.57
CA ASN A 348 6.03 6.51 -3.63
C ASN A 348 4.53 6.26 -3.42
N GLY A 349 4.16 4.99 -3.26
CA GLY A 349 2.79 4.60 -2.96
C GLY A 349 2.47 4.77 -1.48
N LEU A 350 3.08 3.92 -0.66
CA LEU A 350 2.94 3.92 0.79
C LEU A 350 4.26 4.30 1.47
N VAL A 351 4.22 5.30 2.34
CA VAL A 351 5.31 5.62 3.28
C VAL A 351 4.83 5.44 4.71
N VAL A 352 5.49 4.56 5.48
CA VAL A 352 5.19 4.30 6.89
C VAL A 352 6.33 4.82 7.76
N ASN A 353 6.10 5.90 8.49
CA ASN A 353 7.06 6.46 9.46
C ASN A 353 6.73 6.09 10.91
N GLY A 354 5.47 5.76 11.21
CA GLY A 354 5.04 5.40 12.56
C GLY A 354 5.54 4.02 13.01
N ASP A 355 5.88 3.92 14.28
CA ASP A 355 6.27 2.68 14.94
C ASP A 355 5.05 1.80 15.24
N ASN A 356 5.26 0.48 15.35
CA ASN A 356 4.24 -0.52 15.69
C ASN A 356 3.04 -0.55 14.72
N VAL A 357 3.17 0.02 13.52
CA VAL A 357 2.14 -0.06 12.47
C VAL A 357 1.99 -1.50 12.01
N THR A 358 0.75 -1.94 11.80
CA THR A 358 0.44 -3.28 11.30
C THR A 358 -0.45 -3.16 10.08
N VAL A 359 -0.03 -3.75 8.96
CA VAL A 359 -0.77 -3.73 7.69
C VAL A 359 -1.09 -5.16 7.25
N TYR A 360 -2.34 -5.40 6.89
CA TYR A 360 -2.86 -6.65 6.35
C TYR A 360 -3.39 -6.43 4.93
N GLY A 361 -3.06 -7.32 3.99
CA GLY A 361 -3.66 -7.27 2.64
C GLY A 361 -3.25 -6.03 1.86
N LEU A 362 -1.94 -5.81 1.67
CA LEU A 362 -1.41 -4.63 1.01
C LEU A 362 -1.12 -4.89 -0.47
N PHE A 363 -1.79 -4.15 -1.36
CA PHE A 363 -1.55 -4.15 -2.79
C PHE A 363 -1.00 -2.76 -3.18
N VAL A 364 0.23 -2.67 -3.71
CA VAL A 364 0.84 -1.38 -4.11
C VAL A 364 1.61 -1.50 -5.42
N GLU A 365 1.24 -0.70 -6.41
CA GLU A 365 1.66 -0.96 -7.80
C GLU A 365 2.10 0.29 -8.57
N HIS A 366 3.12 0.07 -9.41
CA HIS A 366 3.59 0.93 -10.49
C HIS A 366 4.17 2.31 -10.14
N PHE A 367 4.45 2.61 -8.87
CA PHE A 367 5.09 3.85 -8.46
C PHE A 367 6.51 4.02 -9.04
N GLN A 368 6.96 5.26 -9.21
CA GLN A 368 8.22 5.57 -9.91
C GLN A 368 9.47 5.29 -9.05
N GLN A 369 9.32 5.28 -7.73
CA GLN A 369 10.36 4.91 -6.75
C GLN A 369 9.89 3.71 -5.92
N TYR A 370 9.95 3.78 -4.60
CA TYR A 370 9.57 2.66 -3.74
C TYR A 370 8.05 2.51 -3.74
N GLN A 371 7.55 1.31 -4.08
CA GLN A 371 6.12 1.00 -3.95
C GLN A 371 5.71 1.19 -2.48
N THR A 372 6.50 0.62 -1.56
CA THR A 372 6.38 0.79 -0.11
C THR A 372 7.72 1.10 0.54
N LEU A 373 7.78 2.22 1.28
CA LEU A 373 8.90 2.59 2.13
C LEU A 373 8.49 2.56 3.61
N TRP A 374 9.16 1.73 4.41
CA TRP A 374 8.87 1.52 5.81
C TRP A 374 10.03 1.99 6.69
N ASN A 375 9.85 3.10 7.38
CA ASN A 375 10.84 3.74 8.25
C ASN A 375 10.59 3.51 9.74
N GLY A 376 9.35 3.22 10.15
CA GLY A 376 8.98 2.98 11.54
C GLY A 376 9.44 1.62 12.07
N ASP A 377 9.80 1.56 13.35
CA ASP A 377 10.25 0.34 14.03
C ASP A 377 9.07 -0.55 14.45
N LYS A 378 9.32 -1.85 14.63
CA LYS A 378 8.33 -2.86 15.04
C LYS A 378 7.14 -2.96 14.08
N GLY A 379 7.37 -2.63 12.80
CA GLY A 379 6.39 -2.80 11.74
C GLY A 379 6.03 -4.25 11.51
N ARG A 380 4.77 -4.50 11.15
CA ARG A 380 4.26 -5.83 10.79
C ARG A 380 3.47 -5.78 9.51
N MET A 381 3.85 -6.61 8.54
CA MET A 381 3.19 -6.74 7.26
C MET A 381 2.73 -8.19 7.09
N TYR A 382 1.45 -8.40 6.77
CA TYR A 382 0.89 -9.69 6.39
C TYR A 382 0.21 -9.59 5.02
N PHE A 383 0.68 -10.41 4.07
CA PHE A 383 0.32 -10.36 2.66
C PHE A 383 0.65 -9.03 1.96
N TYR A 384 1.53 -9.12 0.97
CA TYR A 384 1.90 -8.02 0.09
C TYR A 384 1.83 -8.49 -1.36
N GLN A 385 1.24 -7.68 -2.20
CA GLN A 385 1.35 -7.79 -3.64
C GLN A 385 1.80 -6.45 -4.22
N SER A 386 2.64 -6.52 -5.25
CA SER A 386 3.07 -5.37 -6.02
C SER A 386 3.48 -5.76 -7.42
N GLU A 387 3.46 -4.77 -8.30
CA GLU A 387 4.07 -4.84 -9.61
C GLU A 387 5.04 -3.66 -9.79
N THR A 388 6.12 -3.89 -10.54
CA THR A 388 7.02 -2.80 -10.97
C THR A 388 6.25 -1.75 -11.80
N PRO A 389 6.74 -0.51 -11.94
CA PRO A 389 6.21 0.38 -12.98
C PRO A 389 6.37 -0.25 -14.35
N TYR A 390 5.40 -0.06 -15.25
CA TYR A 390 5.52 -0.56 -16.62
C TYR A 390 6.50 0.26 -17.45
N ASP A 391 6.64 1.53 -17.11
CA ASP A 391 7.07 2.60 -17.99
C ASP A 391 8.35 3.37 -17.60
N PRO A 392 9.37 2.82 -16.90
CA PRO A 392 10.67 3.48 -16.84
C PRO A 392 11.29 3.69 -18.23
N GLN A 393 11.78 4.90 -18.52
CA GLN A 393 12.22 5.27 -19.89
C GLN A 393 13.70 5.01 -20.19
N SER A 394 14.53 4.84 -19.15
CA SER A 394 15.95 4.48 -19.28
C SER A 394 16.46 3.96 -17.95
N GLN A 395 17.48 3.09 -17.98
CA GLN A 395 18.06 2.58 -16.73
C GLN A 395 18.68 3.69 -15.90
N SER A 396 19.43 4.61 -16.53
CA SER A 396 20.07 5.74 -15.84
C SER A 396 19.07 6.71 -15.20
N GLY A 397 17.87 6.85 -15.79
CA GLY A 397 16.77 7.62 -15.22
C GLY A 397 16.01 6.90 -14.11
N TRP A 398 16.22 5.59 -13.93
CA TRP A 398 15.56 4.77 -12.92
C TRP A 398 16.60 3.98 -12.10
N MET A 399 17.32 4.73 -11.27
CA MET A 399 18.29 4.20 -10.31
C MET A 399 17.96 4.74 -8.92
N SER A 400 18.06 3.88 -7.91
CA SER A 400 18.02 4.26 -6.50
C SER A 400 19.44 4.39 -5.94
N HIS A 401 19.53 4.73 -4.65
CA HIS A 401 20.82 4.92 -3.95
C HIS A 401 21.79 5.80 -4.73
N ASP A 402 21.25 6.87 -5.32
CA ASP A 402 21.95 7.88 -6.13
C ASP A 402 22.73 7.34 -7.32
N GLY A 403 22.08 6.46 -8.07
CA GLY A 403 22.67 5.94 -9.29
C GLY A 403 23.51 4.69 -9.08
N THR A 404 23.61 4.17 -7.86
CA THR A 404 24.45 2.99 -7.57
C THR A 404 23.68 1.67 -7.61
N VAL A 405 22.34 1.71 -7.50
CA VAL A 405 21.48 0.53 -7.52
C VAL A 405 20.42 0.70 -8.60
N LYS A 406 20.23 -0.34 -9.42
CA LYS A 406 19.25 -0.33 -10.51
C LYS A 406 17.83 -0.42 -9.97
N GLY A 407 16.96 0.46 -10.45
CA GLY A 407 15.57 0.54 -10.02
C GLY A 407 15.41 0.89 -8.53
N TYR A 408 14.18 0.82 -8.05
CA TYR A 408 13.81 1.04 -6.65
C TYR A 408 13.10 -0.20 -6.14
N ALA A 409 13.52 -0.72 -4.98
CA ALA A 409 12.88 -1.89 -4.39
C ALA A 409 11.37 -1.68 -4.24
N SER A 410 10.60 -2.74 -4.47
CA SER A 410 9.16 -2.68 -4.23
C SER A 410 8.87 -2.49 -2.73
N TYR A 411 9.54 -3.29 -1.89
CA TYR A 411 9.40 -3.21 -0.44
C TYR A 411 10.73 -2.83 0.23
N LYS A 412 10.86 -1.57 0.64
CA LYS A 412 12.05 -1.04 1.33
C LYS A 412 11.77 -0.82 2.80
N VAL A 413 12.54 -1.47 3.67
CA VAL A 413 12.62 -1.13 5.10
C VAL A 413 13.83 -0.25 5.33
N GLY A 414 13.69 0.89 6.01
CA GLY A 414 14.78 1.84 6.27
C GLY A 414 15.93 1.22 7.06
N ASN A 415 17.17 1.61 6.74
CA ASN A 415 18.39 0.98 7.30
C ASN A 415 18.45 1.05 8.85
N ASN A 416 17.78 2.05 9.44
CA ASN A 416 17.74 2.28 10.89
C ASN A 416 16.74 1.38 11.64
N VAL A 417 15.75 0.80 10.97
CA VAL A 417 14.73 -0.08 11.58
C VAL A 417 15.39 -1.28 12.23
N LYS A 418 15.04 -1.58 13.48
CA LYS A 418 15.68 -2.63 14.28
C LYS A 418 14.84 -3.89 14.35
N ASN A 419 13.53 -3.74 14.30
CA ASN A 419 12.52 -4.77 14.44
C ASN A 419 11.52 -4.60 13.29
N HIS A 420 11.33 -5.64 12.49
CA HIS A 420 10.33 -5.63 11.42
C HIS A 420 9.95 -7.06 11.09
N TYR A 421 8.67 -7.31 10.85
CA TYR A 421 8.19 -8.61 10.44
C TYR A 421 7.33 -8.48 9.19
N ALA A 422 7.67 -9.19 8.12
CA ALA A 422 6.91 -9.21 6.89
C ALA A 422 6.75 -10.65 6.40
N VAL A 423 5.55 -11.05 6.00
CA VAL A 423 5.27 -12.43 5.56
C VAL A 423 4.30 -12.50 4.38
N GLY A 424 4.62 -13.35 3.39
CA GLY A 424 3.77 -13.57 2.22
C GLY A 424 3.86 -12.42 1.21
N LEU A 425 5.04 -12.14 0.66
CA LEU A 425 5.29 -11.01 -0.25
C LEU A 425 5.41 -11.50 -1.69
N GLY A 426 4.59 -10.97 -2.60
CA GLY A 426 4.69 -11.18 -4.05
C GLY A 426 5.04 -9.90 -4.79
N ILE A 427 6.07 -9.94 -5.63
CA ILE A 427 6.53 -8.80 -6.44
C ILE A 427 6.63 -9.22 -7.90
N TYR A 428 5.89 -8.58 -8.80
CA TYR A 428 5.80 -9.01 -10.19
C TYR A 428 6.57 -8.04 -11.10
N ASP A 429 7.36 -8.62 -12.01
CA ASP A 429 8.08 -7.89 -13.04
C ASP A 429 7.18 -7.69 -14.27
N VAL A 430 6.90 -6.42 -14.56
CA VAL A 430 5.95 -5.96 -15.59
C VAL A 430 6.52 -4.77 -16.38
N LEU A 431 7.83 -4.68 -16.53
CA LEU A 431 8.54 -3.69 -17.34
C LEU A 431 8.24 -3.84 -18.85
N ILE A 432 7.06 -3.40 -19.30
CA ILE A 432 6.55 -3.63 -20.66
C ILE A 432 6.50 -2.38 -21.57
N ASN A 433 6.62 -1.18 -21.03
CA ASN A 433 6.50 0.10 -21.75
C ASN A 433 7.77 0.97 -21.64
N THR A 434 8.94 0.34 -21.76
CA THR A 434 10.25 0.94 -21.46
C THR A 434 10.88 1.76 -22.58
N ASN A 435 10.12 2.10 -23.63
CA ASN A 435 10.64 2.78 -24.84
C ASN A 435 11.85 2.05 -25.47
N GLY A 436 11.83 0.71 -25.45
CA GLY A 436 12.89 -0.13 -26.00
C GLY A 436 14.15 -0.24 -25.13
N ALA A 437 14.19 0.40 -23.96
CA ALA A 437 15.31 0.30 -23.05
C ALA A 437 15.34 -1.06 -22.34
N SER A 438 16.54 -1.60 -22.16
CA SER A 438 16.79 -2.68 -21.21
C SER A 438 16.80 -2.10 -19.80
N ILE A 439 15.89 -2.58 -18.95
CA ILE A 439 15.65 -2.07 -17.60
C ILE A 439 15.68 -3.22 -16.61
N PHE A 440 16.40 -3.02 -15.51
CA PHE A 440 16.46 -3.97 -14.41
C PHE A 440 16.22 -3.27 -13.07
N MET A 441 15.68 -4.05 -12.13
CA MET A 441 15.67 -3.74 -10.70
C MET A 441 16.64 -4.68 -9.99
N ASP A 442 17.56 -4.16 -9.18
CA ASP A 442 18.55 -5.02 -8.52
C ASP A 442 17.92 -5.88 -7.42
N ASN A 443 17.04 -5.29 -6.61
CA ASN A 443 16.40 -5.97 -5.48
C ASN A 443 14.89 -5.69 -5.48
N ALA A 444 14.06 -6.73 -5.45
CA ALA A 444 12.63 -6.54 -5.19
C ALA A 444 12.36 -6.09 -3.75
N ILE A 445 13.15 -6.56 -2.80
CA ILE A 445 13.02 -6.28 -1.37
C ILE A 445 14.37 -5.80 -0.81
N GLU A 446 14.33 -4.78 0.03
CA GLU A 446 15.51 -4.27 0.73
C GLU A 446 15.23 -4.12 2.23
N VAL A 447 15.94 -4.86 3.08
CA VAL A 447 15.74 -4.82 4.56
C VAL A 447 17.04 -4.87 5.37
N PRO A 448 17.12 -4.25 6.56
CA PRO A 448 18.32 -4.29 7.39
C PRO A 448 18.78 -5.70 7.76
N GLN A 449 20.09 -5.91 7.91
CA GLN A 449 20.68 -7.18 8.38
C GLN A 449 20.68 -7.16 9.90
N LYS A 450 19.51 -7.39 10.50
CA LYS A 450 19.34 -7.41 11.96
C LYS A 450 18.58 -8.66 12.37
N GLU A 451 18.83 -9.10 13.60
CA GLU A 451 18.20 -10.30 14.16
C GLU A 451 16.66 -10.21 14.17
N ASN A 452 16.11 -9.05 14.53
CA ASN A 452 14.65 -8.87 14.64
C ASN A 452 14.01 -8.30 13.36
N VAL A 453 14.75 -8.25 12.25
CA VAL A 453 14.20 -7.93 10.93
C VAL A 453 14.05 -9.23 10.15
N VAL A 454 12.81 -9.66 9.98
CA VAL A 454 12.44 -10.96 9.41
C VAL A 454 11.50 -10.76 8.24
N VAL A 455 11.87 -11.32 7.10
CA VAL A 455 10.98 -11.53 5.96
C VAL A 455 10.77 -13.04 5.80
N GLN A 456 9.53 -13.49 5.67
CA GLN A 456 9.21 -14.89 5.39
C GLN A 456 8.39 -14.98 4.11
N ASN A 457 8.61 -16.05 3.34
CA ASN A 457 7.73 -16.42 2.25
C ASN A 457 7.56 -15.27 1.24
N ALA A 458 8.60 -15.00 0.46
CA ALA A 458 8.62 -13.97 -0.56
C ALA A 458 8.89 -14.57 -1.94
N CYS A 459 8.23 -14.05 -2.97
CA CYS A 459 8.43 -14.45 -4.35
C CYS A 459 8.56 -13.26 -5.31
N ILE A 460 9.30 -13.50 -6.39
CA ILE A 460 9.23 -12.68 -7.60
C ILE A 460 8.64 -13.51 -8.75
N VAL A 461 7.90 -12.86 -9.65
CA VAL A 461 7.29 -13.51 -10.81
C VAL A 461 7.55 -12.67 -12.06
N GLU A 462 7.98 -13.33 -13.13
CA GLU A 462 8.20 -12.72 -14.45
C GLU A 462 6.93 -12.76 -15.29
N ILE A 463 6.37 -11.59 -15.62
CA ILE A 463 5.21 -11.46 -16.50
C ILE A 463 5.37 -10.33 -17.54
N SER A 464 6.60 -9.86 -17.78
CA SER A 464 6.87 -8.91 -18.87
C SER A 464 6.83 -9.57 -20.25
N ASN A 465 6.80 -8.76 -21.32
CA ASN A 465 6.65 -9.25 -22.69
C ASN A 465 7.89 -10.00 -23.18
N ALA A 466 7.73 -11.27 -23.58
CA ALA A 466 8.78 -12.13 -24.10
C ALA A 466 9.46 -11.61 -25.38
N THR A 467 8.79 -10.81 -26.20
CA THR A 467 9.35 -10.22 -27.43
C THR A 467 9.88 -8.81 -27.23
N GLY A 468 9.78 -8.27 -26.02
CA GLY A 468 10.24 -6.93 -25.66
C GLY A 468 11.75 -6.82 -25.45
N PRO A 469 12.23 -5.63 -25.02
CA PRO A 469 13.61 -5.46 -24.58
C PRO A 469 13.93 -6.36 -23.38
N LEU A 470 15.20 -6.66 -23.19
CA LEU A 470 15.66 -7.46 -22.04
C LEU A 470 15.39 -6.70 -20.74
N VAL A 471 14.49 -7.21 -19.91
CA VAL A 471 14.10 -6.65 -18.61
C VAL A 471 14.17 -7.71 -17.52
N GLY A 472 14.19 -7.30 -16.25
CA GLY A 472 14.29 -8.28 -15.16
C GLY A 472 14.42 -7.71 -13.76
N ILE A 473 14.37 -8.62 -12.78
CA ILE A 473 14.75 -8.39 -11.39
C ILE A 473 15.99 -9.24 -11.08
N ASN A 474 17.09 -8.65 -10.64
CA ASN A 474 18.34 -9.40 -10.42
C ASN A 474 18.31 -10.27 -9.16
N SER A 475 17.59 -9.86 -8.11
CA SER A 475 17.52 -10.58 -6.83
C SER A 475 16.21 -10.30 -6.09
N ILE A 476 15.76 -11.28 -5.31
CA ILE A 476 14.54 -11.16 -4.50
C ILE A 476 14.77 -10.19 -3.35
N ILE A 477 15.87 -10.34 -2.62
CA ILE A 477 16.14 -9.57 -1.42
C ILE A 477 17.63 -9.33 -1.20
N ASN A 478 18.05 -8.08 -1.04
CA ASN A 478 19.42 -7.72 -0.62
C ASN A 478 20.56 -8.45 -1.36
N GLY A 479 20.43 -8.64 -2.68
CA GLY A 479 21.39 -9.37 -3.53
C GLY A 479 21.31 -10.89 -3.44
N THR A 480 20.21 -11.43 -2.90
CA THR A 480 20.00 -12.87 -2.72
C THR A 480 18.67 -13.34 -3.30
N GLY A 481 18.60 -14.64 -3.58
CA GLY A 481 17.52 -15.25 -4.35
C GLY A 481 17.75 -15.08 -5.85
N SER A 482 17.41 -16.11 -6.62
CA SER A 482 17.52 -16.08 -8.08
C SER A 482 16.67 -14.96 -8.66
N GLY A 483 17.23 -14.23 -9.63
CA GLY A 483 16.53 -13.19 -10.38
C GLY A 483 15.76 -13.73 -11.59
N THR A 484 14.79 -12.94 -12.05
CA THR A 484 14.00 -13.15 -13.26
C THR A 484 14.53 -12.31 -14.43
N SER A 485 14.27 -12.74 -15.66
CA SER A 485 14.40 -11.87 -16.83
C SER A 485 13.58 -12.38 -18.01
N THR A 486 13.06 -11.46 -18.81
CA THR A 486 12.36 -11.76 -20.06
C THR A 486 12.72 -10.74 -21.15
N GLY A 487 12.15 -10.92 -22.34
CA GLY A 487 12.54 -10.20 -23.55
C GLY A 487 13.61 -10.94 -24.34
N ILE A 488 14.12 -10.31 -25.39
CA ILE A 488 15.13 -10.91 -26.29
C ILE A 488 16.39 -11.28 -25.48
N GLY A 489 16.64 -12.59 -25.34
CA GLY A 489 17.77 -13.14 -24.57
C GLY A 489 17.51 -13.36 -23.07
N GLY A 490 16.27 -13.12 -22.60
CA GLY A 490 15.85 -13.39 -21.23
C GLY A 490 15.58 -14.87 -20.94
N LYS A 491 15.36 -15.20 -19.67
CA LYS A 491 15.03 -16.56 -19.21
C LYS A 491 13.59 -16.98 -19.52
N GLY A 492 12.70 -16.02 -19.79
CA GLY A 492 11.27 -16.24 -19.96
C GLY A 492 10.54 -16.34 -18.62
N TYR A 493 9.32 -16.89 -18.63
CA TYR A 493 8.52 -17.03 -17.42
C TYR A 493 9.30 -17.76 -16.31
N ALA A 494 9.34 -17.14 -15.14
CA ALA A 494 10.01 -17.66 -13.96
C ALA A 494 9.29 -17.21 -12.69
N ARG A 495 9.35 -18.06 -11.67
CA ARG A 495 8.85 -17.80 -10.32
C ARG A 495 9.92 -18.24 -9.33
N GLU A 496 10.42 -17.31 -8.54
CA GLU A 496 11.55 -17.53 -7.65
C GLU A 496 11.19 -17.19 -6.22
N PHE A 497 11.83 -17.87 -5.26
CA PHE A 497 11.42 -17.86 -3.86
C PHE A 497 12.56 -17.56 -2.87
N VAL A 498 12.22 -16.82 -1.82
CA VAL A 498 12.96 -16.76 -0.55
C VAL A 498 12.01 -17.21 0.55
N LEU A 499 12.39 -18.27 1.27
CA LEU A 499 11.58 -18.83 2.35
C LEU A 499 11.68 -17.97 3.61
N LYS A 500 12.89 -17.47 3.89
CA LYS A 500 13.14 -16.59 5.03
C LYS A 500 14.37 -15.73 4.77
N PHE A 501 14.34 -14.47 5.20
CA PHE A 501 15.53 -13.63 5.34
C PHE A 501 15.57 -13.11 6.78
N GLN A 502 16.71 -13.30 7.45
CA GLN A 502 16.95 -12.79 8.80
C GLN A 502 18.44 -12.59 9.01
N ASN A 503 18.82 -11.48 9.65
CA ASN A 503 20.22 -11.21 10.00
C ASN A 503 21.22 -11.36 8.84
N GLY A 504 20.85 -10.91 7.63
CA GLY A 504 21.72 -11.00 6.46
C GLY A 504 21.79 -12.36 5.78
N VAL A 505 20.97 -13.34 6.20
CA VAL A 505 20.94 -14.68 5.62
C VAL A 505 19.58 -14.97 5.00
N ALA A 506 19.56 -15.27 3.70
CA ALA A 506 18.42 -15.81 2.99
C ALA A 506 18.43 -17.35 3.03
N GLN A 507 17.33 -17.93 3.47
CA GLN A 507 16.98 -19.33 3.26
C GLN A 507 16.23 -19.43 1.92
N LEU A 508 16.84 -20.15 0.98
CA LEU A 508 16.30 -20.42 -0.35
C LEU A 508 15.73 -21.84 -0.37
N LEU A 509 15.07 -22.21 -1.47
CA LEU A 509 14.68 -23.61 -1.68
C LEU A 509 15.90 -24.56 -1.64
N ASN A 510 17.01 -24.12 -2.24
CA ASN A 510 18.24 -24.89 -2.35
C ASN A 510 19.38 -24.18 -1.61
N GLY A 511 19.39 -24.28 -0.28
CA GLY A 511 20.48 -23.79 0.57
C GLY A 511 20.27 -22.35 1.07
N THR A 512 21.38 -21.67 1.33
CA THR A 512 21.38 -20.33 1.94
C THR A 512 22.33 -19.38 1.23
N ALA A 513 21.99 -18.10 1.21
CA ALA A 513 22.85 -17.04 0.68
C ALA A 513 22.97 -15.89 1.68
N LYS A 514 24.10 -15.17 1.65
CA LYS A 514 24.30 -13.96 2.45
C LYS A 514 23.97 -12.74 1.60
N GLY A 515 23.18 -11.84 2.17
CA GLY A 515 22.72 -10.63 1.51
C GLY A 515 22.89 -9.41 2.39
N THR A 516 23.18 -8.29 1.74
CA THR A 516 23.37 -7.00 2.40
C THR A 516 22.47 -5.99 1.71
N GLN A 517 21.71 -5.27 2.51
CA GLN A 517 20.92 -4.15 2.03
C GLN A 517 21.86 -3.08 1.53
N PRO A 518 21.60 -2.51 0.34
CA PRO A 518 22.31 -1.33 -0.07
C PRO A 518 22.23 -0.25 1.00
N THR A 519 23.36 0.40 1.28
CA THR A 519 23.37 1.53 2.20
C THR A 519 22.54 2.66 1.60
N ASP A 520 21.46 3.07 2.28
CA ASP A 520 20.79 4.34 2.00
C ASP A 520 21.84 5.44 2.26
N CYS A 521 22.54 5.81 1.21
CA CYS A 521 23.23 7.07 0.98
C CYS A 521 22.76 8.21 1.90
N ARG A 522 21.44 8.39 2.05
CA ARG A 522 20.77 9.43 2.83
C ARG A 522 21.09 9.51 4.32
N ASP A 523 21.80 8.55 4.93
CA ASP A 523 22.31 8.67 6.31
C ASP A 523 23.84 8.68 6.42
N ASP A 524 24.55 8.46 5.31
CA ASP A 524 26.00 8.65 5.23
C ASP A 524 26.32 10.13 5.03
N TRP A 525 27.03 10.72 5.99
CA TRP A 525 27.44 12.11 5.91
C TRP A 525 28.38 12.38 4.73
N ASN A 526 29.20 11.42 4.31
CA ASN A 526 30.04 11.58 3.13
C ASN A 526 29.17 11.70 1.88
N TYR A 527 28.13 10.90 1.80
CA TYR A 527 27.16 11.01 0.74
C TYR A 527 26.38 12.34 0.78
N LYS A 528 25.85 12.73 1.95
CA LYS A 528 25.10 14.00 2.09
C LYS A 528 25.96 15.18 1.65
N LEU A 529 27.24 15.17 2.03
CA LEU A 529 28.23 16.16 1.61
C LEU A 529 28.43 16.18 0.09
N ARG A 530 28.67 15.02 -0.53
CA ARG A 530 28.80 14.90 -2.00
C ARG A 530 27.56 15.43 -2.74
N LYS A 531 26.36 15.12 -2.24
CA LYS A 531 25.10 15.62 -2.82
C LYS A 531 24.99 17.14 -2.72
N LEU A 532 25.31 17.69 -1.54
CA LEU A 532 25.28 19.12 -1.31
C LEU A 532 26.29 19.84 -2.23
N VAL A 533 27.51 19.32 -2.37
CA VAL A 533 28.52 19.78 -3.34
C VAL A 533 27.96 19.74 -4.77
N ASN A 534 27.40 18.62 -5.21
CA ASN A 534 26.86 18.51 -6.58
C ASN A 534 25.73 19.52 -6.84
N SER A 535 24.91 19.84 -5.83
CA SER A 535 23.82 20.81 -5.95
C SER A 535 24.30 22.23 -6.25
N THR A 536 25.57 22.54 -6.01
CA THR A 536 26.13 23.87 -6.23
C THR A 536 26.69 24.07 -7.64
N SER A 537 26.73 23.04 -8.48
CA SER A 537 27.33 23.05 -9.82
C SER A 537 26.73 24.08 -10.79
N GLY A 538 25.51 24.55 -10.54
CA GLY A 538 24.85 25.59 -11.33
C GLY A 538 25.08 27.04 -10.87
N LEU A 539 25.71 27.24 -9.71
CA LEU A 539 25.93 28.58 -9.15
C LEU A 539 27.05 29.32 -9.90
N LYS A 540 26.86 30.63 -10.13
CA LYS A 540 27.85 31.47 -10.83
C LYS A 540 28.16 32.72 -10.02
N GLU A 541 29.44 33.03 -9.83
CA GLU A 541 29.93 34.22 -9.10
C GLU A 541 29.29 35.53 -9.56
N ALA A 542 28.98 35.63 -10.86
CA ALA A 542 28.36 36.80 -11.46
C ALA A 542 27.03 37.19 -10.81
N TYR A 543 26.32 36.24 -10.17
CA TYR A 543 25.01 36.47 -9.59
C TYR A 543 25.04 36.83 -8.10
N TYR A 544 26.17 36.69 -7.40
CA TYR A 544 26.25 36.86 -5.94
C TYR A 544 27.23 37.94 -5.50
N THR A 545 27.02 38.52 -4.31
CA THR A 545 27.94 39.51 -3.72
C THR A 545 29.30 38.88 -3.48
N LYS A 546 30.37 39.67 -3.61
CA LYS A 546 31.75 39.18 -3.46
C LYS A 546 32.00 38.52 -2.10
N SER A 547 31.44 39.07 -1.02
CA SER A 547 31.58 38.54 0.34
C SER A 547 30.89 37.18 0.52
N SER A 548 29.63 37.06 0.11
CA SER A 548 28.88 35.80 0.23
C SER A 548 29.45 34.70 -0.66
N TRP A 549 29.87 35.05 -1.89
CA TRP A 549 30.51 34.12 -2.80
C TRP A 549 31.86 33.60 -2.28
N SER A 550 32.65 34.47 -1.64
CA SER A 550 33.93 34.07 -1.03
C SER A 550 33.74 33.07 0.11
N ALA A 551 32.75 33.31 0.99
CA ALA A 551 32.44 32.39 2.08
C ALA A 551 31.92 31.02 1.58
N PHE A 552 31.07 31.05 0.55
CA PHE A 552 30.61 29.85 -0.17
C PHE A 552 31.77 29.06 -0.77
N THR A 553 32.66 29.72 -1.52
CA THR A 553 33.78 29.05 -2.20
C THR A 553 34.77 28.45 -1.18
N GLU A 554 34.99 29.11 -0.05
CA GLU A 554 35.81 28.56 1.04
C GLU A 554 35.20 27.29 1.65
N ALA A 555 33.89 27.30 1.90
CA ALA A 555 33.18 26.13 2.41
C ALA A 555 33.13 24.98 1.39
N LEU A 556 32.95 25.28 0.11
CA LEU A 556 32.98 24.30 -0.99
C LEU A 556 34.36 23.65 -1.12
N ASN A 557 35.44 24.44 -1.12
CA ASN A 557 36.81 23.90 -1.18
C ASN A 557 37.14 23.01 0.03
N LYS A 558 36.60 23.31 1.21
CA LYS A 558 36.74 22.47 2.41
C LYS A 558 35.93 21.18 2.30
N ALA A 559 34.75 21.23 1.68
CA ALA A 559 33.95 20.05 1.40
C ALA A 559 34.65 19.12 0.39
N ASP A 560 35.20 19.68 -0.69
CA ASP A 560 35.89 18.94 -1.76
C ASP A 560 37.21 18.29 -1.33
N ASN A 561 37.96 18.92 -0.41
CA ASN A 561 39.24 18.42 0.09
C ASN A 561 39.14 17.53 1.35
N SER A 562 37.94 17.25 1.85
CA SER A 562 37.79 16.53 3.12
C SER A 562 38.10 15.03 2.98
N SER A 563 39.26 14.60 3.51
CA SER A 563 39.54 13.19 3.79
C SER A 563 38.70 12.72 4.99
N ILE A 564 37.46 12.27 4.74
CA ILE A 564 36.58 11.36 5.51
C ILE A 564 36.76 11.25 7.07
N GLU A 565 37.11 12.30 7.81
CA GLU A 565 37.12 12.27 9.30
C GLU A 565 35.99 13.09 9.93
N ALA A 566 35.41 14.08 9.23
CA ALA A 566 34.29 14.88 9.76
C ALA A 566 33.29 15.37 8.68
N PRO A 567 32.72 14.47 7.85
CA PRO A 567 31.83 14.84 6.75
C PRO A 567 30.58 15.62 7.20
N GLN A 568 30.08 15.36 8.41
CA GLN A 568 28.94 16.11 8.97
C GLN A 568 29.27 17.59 9.19
N LYS A 569 30.47 17.88 9.69
CA LYS A 569 30.89 19.26 9.95
C LYS A 569 31.07 20.05 8.66
N ALA A 570 31.67 19.41 7.64
CA ALA A 570 31.80 19.99 6.32
C ALA A 570 30.43 20.23 5.65
N TYR A 571 29.48 19.30 5.82
CA TYR A 571 28.11 19.45 5.33
C TYR A 571 27.43 20.68 5.93
N ASN A 572 27.43 20.79 7.26
CA ASN A 572 26.78 21.92 7.93
C ASN A 572 27.38 23.27 7.51
N ALA A 573 28.71 23.35 7.37
CA ALA A 573 29.40 24.57 6.95
C ALA A 573 29.06 24.96 5.51
N LEU A 574 28.99 23.99 4.59
CA LEU A 574 28.58 24.24 3.21
C LEU A 574 27.09 24.62 3.11
N ASP A 575 26.20 23.96 3.87
CA ASP A 575 24.76 24.26 3.88
C ASP A 575 24.49 25.68 4.39
N GLU A 576 25.19 26.08 5.45
CA GLU A 576 25.13 27.43 5.99
C GLU A 576 25.64 28.47 4.97
N ALA A 577 26.75 28.18 4.29
CA ALA A 577 27.30 29.08 3.28
C ALA A 577 26.41 29.21 2.04
N ILE A 578 25.73 28.13 1.62
CA ILE A 578 24.72 28.17 0.55
C ILE A 578 23.53 29.05 0.95
N ARG A 579 23.00 28.89 2.17
CA ARG A 579 21.91 29.75 2.69
C ARG A 579 22.34 31.21 2.85
N GLY A 580 23.63 31.45 3.06
CA GLY A 580 24.24 32.78 3.18
C GLY A 580 24.57 33.47 1.86
N LEU A 581 24.28 32.87 0.71
CA LEU A 581 24.46 33.49 -0.60
C LEU A 581 23.51 34.70 -0.78
N ILE A 582 24.07 35.83 -1.22
CA ILE A 582 23.31 37.08 -1.43
C ILE A 582 23.40 37.46 -2.90
N GLU A 583 22.26 37.53 -3.60
CA GLU A 583 22.23 37.91 -5.01
C GLU A 583 22.58 39.39 -5.25
N LYS A 584 23.34 39.67 -6.31
CA LYS A 584 23.60 41.03 -6.79
C LYS A 584 22.30 41.60 -7.36
N GLY A 585 21.66 42.51 -6.61
CA GLY A 585 20.52 43.29 -7.10
C GLY A 585 19.22 43.17 -6.31
N VAL A 586 19.16 42.36 -5.25
CA VAL A 586 18.04 42.43 -4.29
C VAL A 586 18.29 43.60 -3.33
N THR A 587 17.79 44.78 -3.69
CA THR A 587 17.58 45.85 -2.72
C THR A 587 16.40 45.42 -1.83
N ASN A 588 16.69 44.99 -0.60
CA ASN A 588 15.70 45.00 0.47
C ASN A 588 15.22 46.46 0.59
N LYS A 589 14.00 46.75 0.13
CA LYS A 589 13.30 47.97 0.52
C LYS A 589 13.05 47.87 2.03
N PRO A 590 13.54 48.81 2.86
CA PRO A 590 13.06 48.92 4.23
C PRO A 590 11.58 49.30 4.20
N ALA A 591 10.81 48.76 5.15
CA ALA A 591 9.48 49.25 5.44
C ALA A 591 9.53 50.76 5.73
N ALA A 592 8.66 51.50 5.05
CA ALA A 592 8.24 52.85 5.40
C ALA A 592 6.71 52.89 5.30
#